data_AF-B3SCF8-F1
#
_entry.id   AF-B3SCF8-F1
#
_cell.length_a   1.000
_cell.length_b   1.000
_cell.length_c   1.000
_cell.angle_alpha   90.00
_cell.angle_beta   90.00
_cell.angle_gamma   90.00
#
_symmetry.space_group_name_H-M   'P 1'
#
loop_
_entity.id
_entity.type
_entity.pdbx_description
1 polymer ?
#
loop_
_entity_poly.entity_id
_entity_poly.type
_entity_poly.pdbx_seq_one_letter_code
_entity_poly.pdbx_strand_id
1 'polypeptide(L)'
;MRLLFSSTLFLVVFAGLVRGQEGAQPSGGIKFSTPDLTDEDYHSPTVPLQYRCAVCQAVAYQLEKALEKEQIKLIGRKRLSEVVYIDVLDKKCNGEWDGYGIKKVNGVNRFTGDGVPYENDFGFTQTGGKWPFRLTNECQNILGEVGEDEIYEAFYDGTPLKKFICLKKTKYCNKKHDEL
;
A
#
# COMPACT_ATOMS: atom_id res chain seq x y z
N MET A 1 -47.59 65.46 14.56
CA MET A 1 -47.78 66.79 13.94
C MET A 1 -46.72 66.95 12.86
N ARG A 2 -47.16 67.07 11.60
CA ARG A 2 -46.51 67.66 10.40
C ARG A 2 -45.13 67.08 9.96
N LEU A 3 -45.03 66.36 8.83
CA LEU A 3 -44.98 66.87 7.43
C LEU A 3 -43.66 67.66 7.20
N LEU A 4 -42.76 67.42 6.23
CA LEU A 4 -42.90 66.85 4.87
C LEU A 4 -41.52 66.83 4.14
N PHE A 5 -41.46 66.04 3.04
CA PHE A 5 -40.62 66.17 1.82
C PHE A 5 -39.08 66.03 1.99
N SER A 6 -38.29 65.40 1.11
CA SER A 6 -38.42 65.26 -0.33
C SER A 6 -37.38 64.26 -0.87
N SER A 7 -37.64 63.77 -2.08
CA SER A 7 -36.66 63.40 -3.11
C SER A 7 -36.28 61.92 -3.26
N THR A 8 -37.17 61.21 -3.98
CA THR A 8 -36.86 60.36 -5.16
C THR A 8 -35.47 59.71 -5.21
N LEU A 9 -35.40 58.41 -4.84
CA LEU A 9 -34.33 57.54 -5.30
C LEU A 9 -34.87 56.69 -6.48
N PHE A 10 -34.29 56.96 -7.63
CA PHE A 10 -34.55 56.37 -8.94
C PHE A 10 -34.61 54.83 -8.91
N LEU A 11 -35.72 54.27 -9.39
CA LEU A 11 -35.79 52.91 -9.91
C LEU A 11 -34.94 52.83 -11.19
N VAL A 12 -33.68 52.41 -11.07
CA VAL A 12 -32.87 52.05 -12.23
C VAL A 12 -33.07 50.55 -12.50
N VAL A 13 -34.01 50.25 -13.38
CA VAL A 13 -34.14 48.92 -13.98
C VAL A 13 -32.99 48.75 -14.97
N PHE A 14 -31.88 48.15 -14.51
CA PHE A 14 -30.84 47.66 -15.40
C PHE A 14 -31.32 46.38 -16.07
N ALA A 15 -31.94 46.53 -17.24
CA ALA A 15 -32.03 45.47 -18.25
C ALA A 15 -30.62 45.24 -18.84
N GLY A 16 -29.77 44.55 -18.07
CA GLY A 16 -28.47 44.08 -18.51
C GLY A 16 -28.58 42.67 -19.06
N LEU A 17 -28.21 42.47 -20.33
CA LEU A 17 -28.01 41.16 -20.95
C LEU A 17 -27.15 40.27 -20.04
N VAL A 18 -27.71 39.17 -19.57
CA VAL A 18 -26.94 38.07 -18.97
C VAL A 18 -26.10 37.48 -20.09
N ARG A 19 -24.85 37.93 -20.21
CA ARG A 19 -23.81 37.16 -20.89
C ARG A 19 -23.60 35.91 -20.04
N GLY A 20 -24.17 34.80 -20.48
CA GLY A 20 -23.81 33.47 -20.00
C GLY A 20 -22.30 33.31 -20.18
N GLN A 21 -21.57 33.41 -19.07
CA GLN A 21 -20.18 33.05 -19.03
C GLN A 21 -20.16 31.54 -18.80
N GLU A 22 -20.17 30.79 -19.90
CA GLU A 22 -19.75 29.38 -19.89
C GLU A 22 -18.25 29.37 -19.57
N GLY A 23 -17.94 29.54 -18.29
CA GLY A 23 -16.68 29.13 -17.74
C GLY A 23 -16.62 27.62 -17.88
N ALA A 24 -16.02 27.16 -18.98
CA ALA A 24 -15.54 25.79 -19.10
C ALA A 24 -14.59 25.55 -17.92
N GLN A 25 -15.12 24.98 -16.84
CA GLN A 25 -14.30 24.34 -15.83
C GLN A 25 -13.44 23.32 -16.59
N PRO A 26 -12.10 23.36 -16.49
CA PRO A 26 -11.31 22.24 -16.94
C PRO A 26 -11.75 21.07 -16.08
N SER A 27 -12.54 20.18 -16.65
CA SER A 27 -12.73 18.84 -16.13
C SER A 27 -11.37 18.16 -16.23
N GLY A 28 -10.54 18.41 -15.22
CA GLY A 28 -9.32 17.65 -14.97
C GLY A 28 -9.75 16.23 -14.63
N GLY A 29 -10.17 15.47 -15.63
CA GLY A 29 -10.50 14.08 -15.50
C GLY A 29 -9.25 13.37 -15.03
N ILE A 30 -9.31 12.77 -13.85
CA ILE A 30 -8.24 11.90 -13.37
C ILE A 30 -8.20 10.73 -14.35
N LYS A 31 -7.21 10.76 -15.26
CA LYS A 31 -7.03 9.71 -16.27
C LYS A 31 -6.35 8.53 -15.60
N PHE A 32 -7.16 7.62 -15.04
CA PHE A 32 -6.69 6.33 -14.58
C PHE A 32 -6.30 5.47 -15.80
N SER A 33 -5.10 4.90 -15.77
CA SER A 33 -4.64 3.96 -16.78
C SER A 33 -4.49 2.58 -16.15
N THR A 34 -4.94 1.55 -16.86
CA THR A 34 -4.72 0.17 -16.46
C THR A 34 -3.23 -0.18 -16.59
N PRO A 35 -2.68 -1.03 -15.71
CA PRO A 35 -1.33 -1.56 -15.89
C PRO A 35 -1.22 -2.34 -17.20
N ASP A 36 -0.14 -2.12 -17.95
CA ASP A 36 0.22 -2.97 -19.08
C ASP A 36 1.17 -4.03 -18.56
N LEU A 37 0.70 -5.26 -18.37
CA LEU A 37 1.53 -6.34 -17.85
C LEU A 37 2.58 -6.76 -18.87
N THR A 38 3.82 -6.96 -18.43
CA THR A 38 4.87 -7.54 -19.27
C THR A 38 4.68 -9.05 -19.42
N ASP A 39 5.30 -9.68 -20.42
CA ASP A 39 5.25 -11.14 -20.60
C ASP A 39 5.75 -11.89 -19.35
N GLU A 40 6.75 -11.34 -18.66
CA GLU A 40 7.25 -11.90 -17.39
C GLU A 40 6.18 -11.80 -16.29
N ASP A 41 5.46 -10.68 -16.22
CA ASP A 41 4.37 -10.49 -15.26
C ASP A 41 3.22 -11.47 -15.50
N TYR A 42 2.96 -11.85 -16.75
CA TYR A 42 1.96 -12.85 -17.11
C TYR A 42 2.43 -14.28 -16.86
N HIS A 43 3.66 -14.61 -17.23
CA HIS A 43 4.09 -16.00 -17.37
C HIS A 43 4.93 -16.51 -16.20
N SER A 44 5.68 -15.66 -15.51
CA SER A 44 6.59 -16.11 -14.45
C SER A 44 5.83 -16.69 -13.25
N PRO A 45 6.13 -17.92 -12.79
CA PRO A 45 5.56 -18.46 -11.56
C PRO A 45 6.19 -17.82 -10.30
N THR A 46 7.34 -17.16 -10.43
CA THR A 46 8.06 -16.50 -9.34
C THR A 46 7.83 -14.99 -9.35
N VAL A 47 8.23 -14.31 -8.27
CA VAL A 47 8.24 -12.86 -8.20
C VAL A 47 9.26 -12.29 -9.20
N PRO A 48 8.86 -11.44 -10.15
CA PRO A 48 9.79 -10.76 -11.05
C PRO A 48 10.79 -9.87 -10.28
N LEU A 49 12.01 -9.74 -10.79
CA LEU A 49 13.11 -9.09 -10.08
C LEU A 49 12.78 -7.64 -9.68
N GLN A 50 12.11 -6.90 -10.56
CA GLN A 50 11.73 -5.50 -10.35
C GLN A 50 10.76 -5.29 -9.17
N TYR A 51 10.06 -6.33 -8.72
CA TYR A 51 9.12 -6.25 -7.60
C TYR A 51 9.63 -6.92 -6.34
N ARG A 52 10.79 -7.59 -6.39
CA ARG A 52 11.27 -8.44 -5.30
C ARG A 52 11.43 -7.69 -3.97
N CYS A 53 12.00 -6.48 -3.99
CA CYS A 53 12.11 -5.67 -2.77
C CYS A 53 10.73 -5.30 -2.20
N ALA A 54 9.81 -4.81 -3.03
CA ALA A 54 8.47 -4.41 -2.58
C ALA A 54 7.66 -5.60 -2.06
N VAL A 55 7.76 -6.77 -2.70
CA VAL A 55 7.14 -8.01 -2.22
C VAL A 55 7.75 -8.44 -0.88
N CYS A 56 9.07 -8.35 -0.73
CA CYS A 56 9.71 -8.62 0.56
C CYS A 56 9.16 -7.72 1.67
N GLN A 57 9.02 -6.41 1.40
CA GLN A 57 8.49 -5.46 2.35
C GLN A 57 7.04 -5.76 2.74
N ALA A 58 6.22 -6.17 1.77
CA ALA A 58 4.85 -6.63 2.02
C ALA A 58 4.82 -7.87 2.91
N VAL A 59 5.65 -8.89 2.62
CA VAL A 59 5.75 -10.09 3.45
C VAL A 59 6.20 -9.72 4.86
N ALA A 60 7.31 -9.00 5.00
CA ALA A 60 7.85 -8.59 6.30
C ALA A 60 6.82 -7.80 7.12
N TYR A 61 6.09 -6.88 6.48
CA TYR A 61 5.01 -6.14 7.11
C TYR A 61 3.89 -7.07 7.61
N GLN A 62 3.42 -8.00 6.77
CA GLN A 62 2.33 -8.91 7.15
C GLN A 62 2.74 -9.87 8.27
N LEU A 63 3.98 -10.36 8.27
CA LEU A 63 4.53 -11.16 9.37
C LEU A 63 4.58 -10.36 10.68
N GLU A 64 5.05 -9.10 10.62
CA GLU A 64 5.08 -8.19 11.78
C GLU A 64 3.67 -7.95 12.33
N LYS A 65 2.70 -7.61 11.47
CA LYS A 65 1.30 -7.44 11.88
C LYS A 65 0.69 -8.71 12.50
N ALA A 66 1.03 -9.88 11.98
CA ALA A 66 0.54 -11.15 12.52
C ALA A 66 1.10 -11.43 13.92
N LEU A 67 2.41 -11.22 14.11
CA LEU A 67 3.06 -11.34 15.41
C LEU A 67 2.55 -10.31 16.42
N GLU A 68 2.41 -9.04 16.01
CA GLU A 68 1.82 -7.98 16.84
C GLU A 68 0.43 -8.39 17.35
N LYS A 69 -0.42 -8.91 16.46
CA LYS A 69 -1.79 -9.33 16.79
C LYS A 69 -1.84 -10.40 17.88
N GLU A 70 -0.89 -11.33 17.90
CA GLU A 70 -0.80 -12.32 18.98
C GLU A 70 -0.10 -11.77 20.23
N GLN A 71 0.94 -10.97 20.05
CA GLN A 71 1.72 -10.39 21.13
C GLN A 71 0.88 -9.46 22.03
N ILE A 72 -0.07 -8.70 21.47
CA ILE A 72 -0.98 -7.83 22.24
C ILE A 72 -1.96 -8.60 23.15
N LYS A 73 -2.17 -9.89 22.90
CA LYS A 73 -3.03 -10.74 23.75
C LYS A 73 -2.34 -11.13 25.05
N LEU A 74 -1.02 -11.02 25.10
CA LEU A 74 -0.23 -11.31 26.30
C LEU A 74 -0.17 -10.09 27.22
N ILE A 75 -0.28 -10.34 28.52
CA ILE A 75 -0.14 -9.29 29.54
C ILE A 75 1.35 -9.06 29.83
N GLY A 76 1.79 -7.81 29.70
CA GLY A 76 3.18 -7.40 29.93
C GLY A 76 4.12 -7.78 28.79
N ARG A 77 5.43 -7.83 29.04
CA ARG A 77 6.45 -8.20 28.03
C ARG A 77 6.69 -9.71 27.92
N LYS A 78 5.64 -10.53 28.03
CA LYS A 78 5.79 -11.99 27.90
C LYS A 78 6.09 -12.37 26.44
N ARG A 79 6.89 -13.42 26.24
CA ARG A 79 7.17 -13.99 24.92
C ARG A 79 6.05 -14.94 24.51
N LEU A 80 5.76 -15.00 23.21
CA LEU A 80 5.04 -16.10 22.58
C LEU A 80 5.90 -17.36 22.71
N SER A 81 5.27 -18.52 22.90
CA SER A 81 5.99 -19.78 22.81
C SER A 81 6.36 -20.09 21.37
N GLU A 82 7.40 -20.92 21.18
CA GLU A 82 7.87 -21.42 19.89
C GLU A 82 6.74 -21.93 19.00
N VAL A 83 5.95 -22.86 19.54
CA VAL A 83 4.78 -23.43 18.86
C VAL A 83 3.81 -22.35 18.36
N VAL A 84 3.65 -21.24 19.11
CA VAL A 84 2.71 -20.18 18.75
C VAL A 84 3.26 -19.30 17.66
N TYR A 85 4.50 -18.78 17.77
CA TYR A 85 4.99 -17.88 16.74
C TYR A 85 5.25 -18.61 15.41
N ILE A 86 5.67 -19.88 15.42
CA ILE A 86 5.82 -20.69 14.20
C ILE A 86 4.46 -20.82 13.51
N ASP A 87 3.42 -21.26 14.24
CA ASP A 87 2.07 -21.40 13.70
C ASP A 87 1.50 -20.09 13.15
N VAL A 88 1.80 -18.96 13.79
CA VAL A 88 1.37 -17.63 13.34
C VAL A 88 2.02 -17.22 12.03
N LEU A 89 3.34 -17.41 11.92
CA LEU A 89 4.10 -17.08 10.71
C LEU A 89 3.65 -17.97 9.54
N ASP A 90 3.54 -19.28 9.76
CA ASP A 90 3.06 -20.24 8.77
C ASP A 90 1.66 -19.94 8.28
N LYS A 91 0.72 -19.68 9.20
CA LYS A 91 -0.66 -19.32 8.85
C LYS A 91 -0.74 -18.01 8.08
N LYS A 92 0.11 -17.03 8.40
CA LYS A 92 0.15 -15.78 7.64
C LYS A 92 0.64 -16.02 6.21
N CYS A 93 1.68 -16.83 6.00
CA CYS A 93 2.15 -17.14 4.64
C CYS A 93 1.11 -17.89 3.79
N ASN A 94 0.38 -18.83 4.41
CA ASN A 94 -0.67 -19.61 3.76
C ASN A 94 -2.05 -18.90 3.72
N GLY A 95 -2.12 -17.68 4.23
CA GLY A 95 -3.35 -16.89 4.26
C GLY A 95 -3.63 -16.15 2.95
N GLU A 96 -4.66 -15.31 3.00
CA GLU A 96 -5.05 -14.47 1.87
C GLU A 96 -4.07 -13.31 1.68
N TRP A 97 -3.82 -13.01 0.40
CA TRP A 97 -2.96 -11.94 -0.09
C TRP A 97 -3.75 -10.94 -0.95
N ASP A 98 -5.02 -10.76 -0.60
CA ASP A 98 -5.90 -9.79 -1.25
C ASP A 98 -5.37 -8.36 -1.05
N GLY A 99 -5.68 -7.48 -2.01
CA GLY A 99 -5.21 -6.10 -2.01
C GLY A 99 -3.78 -5.91 -2.54
N TYR A 100 -3.00 -6.98 -2.68
CA TYR A 100 -1.69 -6.93 -3.34
C TYR A 100 -1.78 -7.14 -4.84
N GLY A 101 -0.96 -6.41 -5.60
CA GLY A 101 -0.95 -6.49 -7.05
C GLY A 101 -0.10 -5.42 -7.72
N ILE A 102 -0.40 -5.13 -8.99
CA ILE A 102 0.30 -4.12 -9.79
C ILE A 102 -0.58 -2.89 -9.98
N LYS A 103 0.01 -1.72 -9.81
CA LYS A 103 -0.58 -0.40 -10.08
C LYS A 103 0.35 0.38 -10.99
N LYS A 104 -0.20 1.17 -11.92
CA LYS A 104 0.58 2.07 -12.77
C LYS A 104 0.77 3.40 -12.05
N VAL A 105 2.00 3.72 -11.65
CA VAL A 105 2.39 4.95 -10.97
C VAL A 105 3.37 5.71 -11.88
N ASN A 106 3.00 6.92 -12.29
CA ASN A 106 3.78 7.74 -13.24
C ASN A 106 4.14 7.00 -14.54
N GLY A 107 3.20 6.20 -15.06
CA GLY A 107 3.38 5.42 -16.30
C GLY A 107 4.19 4.13 -16.13
N VAL A 108 4.68 3.83 -14.92
CA VAL A 108 5.48 2.64 -14.62
C VAL A 108 4.68 1.69 -13.75
N ASN A 109 4.72 0.39 -14.06
CA ASN A 109 4.13 -0.63 -13.19
C ASN A 109 4.91 -0.73 -11.88
N ARG A 110 4.19 -0.66 -10.77
CA ARG A 110 4.70 -0.80 -9.42
C ARG A 110 3.91 -1.87 -8.68
N PHE A 111 4.60 -2.65 -7.86
CA PHE A 111 3.92 -3.51 -6.89
C PHE A 111 3.33 -2.63 -5.77
N THR A 112 2.11 -2.94 -5.36
CA THR A 112 1.34 -2.15 -4.38
C THR A 112 0.58 -3.09 -3.44
N GLY A 113 0.23 -2.55 -2.27
CA GLY A 113 -0.55 -3.19 -1.22
C GLY A 113 -0.04 -2.74 0.15
N ASP A 114 -0.61 -3.24 1.23
CA ASP A 114 -0.26 -2.76 2.57
C ASP A 114 1.23 -2.98 2.89
N GLY A 115 1.87 -1.94 3.41
CA GLY A 115 3.25 -1.99 3.86
C GLY A 115 4.30 -1.80 2.77
N VAL A 116 3.94 -1.29 1.59
CA VAL A 116 4.89 -0.96 0.51
C VAL A 116 4.82 0.53 0.12
N PRO A 117 5.88 1.13 -0.47
CA PRO A 117 5.96 2.58 -0.69
C PRO A 117 4.80 3.16 -1.50
N TYR A 118 4.27 2.40 -2.48
CA TYR A 118 3.23 2.87 -3.42
C TYR A 118 1.80 2.53 -2.99
N GLU A 119 1.60 2.17 -1.72
CA GLU A 119 0.30 1.85 -1.15
C GLU A 119 -0.72 2.98 -1.38
N ASN A 120 -0.32 4.22 -1.03
CA ASN A 120 -1.19 5.39 -1.02
C ASN A 120 -1.23 6.15 -2.36
N ASP A 121 -0.48 5.71 -3.38
CA ASP A 121 -0.52 6.33 -4.71
C ASP A 121 -1.89 6.12 -5.38
N PHE A 122 -2.39 7.15 -6.05
CA PHE A 122 -3.62 7.07 -6.83
C PHE A 122 -3.45 6.16 -8.05
N GLY A 123 -4.38 5.23 -8.24
CA GLY A 123 -4.36 4.34 -9.40
C GLY A 123 -5.26 3.13 -9.20
N PHE A 124 -5.63 2.48 -10.31
CA PHE A 124 -6.28 1.19 -10.25
C PHE A 124 -5.23 0.10 -9.98
N THR A 125 -5.43 -0.67 -8.91
CA THR A 125 -4.61 -1.84 -8.60
C THR A 125 -5.22 -3.07 -9.27
N GLN A 126 -4.44 -3.74 -10.11
CA GLN A 126 -4.77 -5.05 -10.61
C GLN A 126 -4.28 -6.12 -9.62
N THR A 127 -5.20 -6.62 -8.80
CA THR A 127 -4.99 -7.73 -7.86
C THR A 127 -5.28 -9.08 -8.51
N GLY A 128 -5.02 -10.17 -7.78
CA GLY A 128 -5.32 -11.53 -8.24
C GLY A 128 -4.33 -12.07 -9.28
N GLY A 129 -4.81 -12.98 -10.14
CA GLY A 129 -3.95 -13.68 -11.09
C GLY A 129 -2.90 -14.53 -10.37
N LYS A 130 -1.62 -14.37 -10.72
CA LYS A 130 -0.51 -15.10 -10.08
C LYS A 130 -0.02 -14.47 -8.78
N TRP A 131 -0.46 -13.26 -8.43
CA TRP A 131 0.09 -12.52 -7.29
C TRP A 131 -0.11 -13.22 -5.94
N PRO A 132 -1.29 -13.77 -5.60
CA PRO A 132 -1.45 -14.49 -4.35
C PRO A 132 -0.49 -15.68 -4.23
N PHE A 133 -0.37 -16.48 -5.30
CA PHE A 133 0.55 -17.62 -5.33
C PHE A 133 2.02 -17.19 -5.22
N ARG A 134 2.42 -16.11 -5.91
CA ARG A 134 3.76 -15.53 -5.80
C ARG A 134 4.08 -15.09 -4.38
N LEU A 135 3.13 -14.42 -3.71
CA LEU A 135 3.29 -13.95 -2.32
C LEU A 135 3.37 -15.10 -1.32
N THR A 136 2.50 -16.12 -1.45
CA THR A 136 2.58 -17.33 -0.63
C THR A 136 3.95 -17.99 -0.77
N ASN A 137 4.41 -18.24 -2.00
CA ASN A 137 5.71 -18.86 -2.23
C ASN A 137 6.87 -18.02 -1.71
N GLU A 138 6.85 -16.71 -1.95
CA GLU A 138 7.92 -15.83 -1.47
C GLU A 138 7.95 -15.76 0.06
N CYS A 139 6.79 -15.74 0.71
CA CYS A 139 6.68 -15.79 2.15
C CYS A 139 7.27 -17.08 2.72
N GLN A 140 6.92 -18.22 2.14
CA GLN A 140 7.48 -19.53 2.51
C GLN A 140 8.99 -19.60 2.29
N ASN A 141 9.48 -19.05 1.18
CA ASN A 141 10.92 -18.96 0.91
C ASN A 141 11.63 -18.12 1.97
N ILE A 142 11.04 -16.98 2.38
CA ILE A 142 11.59 -16.12 3.43
C ILE A 142 11.62 -16.84 4.78
N LEU A 143 10.56 -17.55 5.16
CA LEU A 143 10.57 -18.35 6.40
C LEU A 143 11.66 -19.41 6.37
N GLY A 144 11.78 -20.16 5.26
CA GLY A 144 12.81 -21.19 5.11
C GLY A 144 14.25 -20.67 5.02
N GLU A 145 14.47 -19.48 4.47
CA GLU A 145 15.81 -18.87 4.36
C GLU A 145 16.25 -18.19 5.65
N VAL A 146 15.35 -17.46 6.31
CA VAL A 146 15.66 -16.64 7.49
C VAL A 146 15.48 -17.41 8.79
N GLY A 147 14.49 -18.30 8.86
CA GLY A 147 14.08 -19.00 10.06
C GLY A 147 13.07 -18.21 10.90
N GLU A 148 12.04 -18.90 11.37
CA GLU A 148 10.96 -18.38 12.20
C GLU A 148 11.48 -17.84 13.53
N ASP A 149 12.42 -18.55 14.15
CA ASP A 149 13.07 -18.15 15.40
C ASP A 149 13.77 -16.80 15.24
N GLU A 150 14.57 -16.63 14.17
CA GLU A 150 15.31 -15.40 13.92
C GLU A 150 14.38 -14.22 13.64
N ILE A 151 13.29 -14.46 12.91
CA ILE A 151 12.24 -13.47 12.66
C ILE A 151 11.56 -13.07 13.98
N TYR A 152 11.19 -14.04 14.82
CA TYR A 152 10.53 -13.77 16.09
C TYR A 152 11.43 -13.03 17.08
N GLU A 153 12.70 -13.43 17.19
CA GLU A 153 13.68 -12.72 18.02
C GLU A 153 13.85 -11.27 17.59
N ALA A 154 14.01 -11.03 16.27
CA ALA A 154 14.10 -9.67 15.74
C ALA A 154 12.84 -8.84 16.08
N PHE A 155 11.65 -9.42 15.91
CA PHE A 155 10.39 -8.77 16.27
C PHE A 155 10.33 -8.44 17.78
N TYR A 156 10.64 -9.42 18.64
CA TYR A 156 10.55 -9.25 20.09
C TYR A 156 11.53 -8.20 20.63
N ASP A 157 12.71 -8.11 20.03
CA ASP A 157 13.72 -7.09 20.34
C ASP A 157 13.35 -5.68 19.81
N GLY A 158 12.23 -5.56 19.08
CA GLY A 158 11.76 -4.31 18.49
C GLY A 158 12.53 -3.90 17.23
N THR A 159 13.19 -4.85 16.56
CA THR A 159 13.84 -4.60 15.28
C THR A 159 12.78 -4.59 14.17
N PRO A 160 12.70 -3.52 13.33
CA PRO A 160 11.74 -3.48 12.23
C PRO A 160 11.97 -4.62 11.24
N LEU A 161 10.95 -5.46 11.03
CA LEU A 161 11.12 -6.69 10.24
C LEU A 161 11.46 -6.42 8.79
N LYS A 162 10.95 -5.34 8.18
CA LYS A 162 11.33 -4.94 6.82
C LYS A 162 12.85 -4.77 6.67
N LYS A 163 13.50 -4.12 7.63
CA LYS A 163 14.95 -3.90 7.60
C LYS A 163 15.70 -5.20 7.89
N PHE A 164 15.24 -5.95 8.87
CA PHE A 164 15.86 -7.22 9.24
C PHE A 164 15.82 -8.23 8.08
N ILE A 165 14.64 -8.49 7.53
CA ILE A 165 14.44 -9.47 6.47
C ILE A 165 15.03 -8.95 5.16
N CYS A 166 14.55 -7.80 4.67
CA CYS A 166 14.78 -7.41 3.28
C CYS A 166 16.13 -6.77 2.99
N LEU A 167 16.77 -6.13 3.98
CA LEU A 167 18.12 -5.59 3.81
C LEU A 167 19.21 -6.51 4.34
N LYS A 168 19.01 -7.08 5.54
CA LYS A 168 20.08 -7.77 6.26
C LYS A 168 20.15 -9.26 5.89
N LYS A 169 19.00 -9.93 5.87
CA LYS A 169 18.92 -11.38 5.66
C LYS A 169 18.90 -11.75 4.18
N THR A 170 17.83 -11.41 3.47
CA THR A 170 17.65 -11.79 2.06
C THR A 170 18.38 -10.87 1.08
N LYS A 171 18.64 -9.62 1.51
CA LYS A 171 19.27 -8.56 0.69
C LYS A 171 18.50 -8.26 -0.61
N TYR A 172 17.20 -8.50 -0.61
CA TYR A 172 16.31 -8.17 -1.73
C TYR A 172 16.17 -6.67 -1.96
N CYS A 173 16.34 -5.87 -0.91
CA CYS A 173 16.36 -4.42 -0.99
C CYS A 173 17.79 -3.87 -0.90
N ASN A 174 18.00 -2.71 -1.51
CA ASN A 174 19.22 -1.92 -1.47
C ASN A 174 18.96 -0.58 -0.78
N LYS A 175 19.71 -0.31 0.30
CA LYS A 175 19.62 0.93 1.10
C LYS A 175 19.72 2.22 0.29
N LYS A 176 20.34 2.20 -0.89
CA LYS A 176 20.50 3.40 -1.74
C LYS A 176 19.26 3.72 -2.58
N HIS A 177 18.40 2.74 -2.81
CA HIS A 177 17.32 2.85 -3.79
C HIS A 177 15.94 2.57 -3.20
N ASP A 178 15.86 1.91 -2.05
CA ASP A 178 14.60 1.43 -1.48
C ASP A 178 14.26 2.10 -0.15
N GLU A 179 13.00 2.51 -0.02
CA GLU A 179 12.42 3.13 1.19
C GLU A 179 11.98 2.04 2.18
N LEU A 180 12.44 2.11 3.44
CA LEU A 180 12.33 1.04 4.46
C LEU A 180 12.10 1.53 5.89
#